data_AF-A0A2T5L6A1-F1
#
_entry.id   AF-A0A2T5L6A1-F1
#
_cell.length_a   1.000
_cell.length_b   1.000
_cell.length_c   1.000
_cell.angle_alpha   90.00
_cell.angle_beta   90.00
_cell.angle_gamma   90.00
#
_symmetry.space_group_name_H-M   'P 1'
#
loop_
_entity.id
_entity.type
_entity.pdbx_description
1 polymer ?
#
loop_
_entity_poly.entity_id
_entity_poly.type
_entity_poly.pdbx_seq_one_letter_code
_entity_poly.pdbx_strand_id
1 'polypeptide(L)'
;MKLSALLWMASVLPSHLADQTCLATTVYLEARSEPTIGQYAVAEVALRRRDRGMGGDKVCAVVSAPRQFAITTTPKDFEITDLVSWTKAWKIAGDSLNNWSLPKSERLVYVPQADHFATVAVAPSWSASRIVRKIGDHAFYAVN
;
A
#
# COMPACT_ATOMS: atom_id res chain seq x y z
N MET A 1 9.68 15.84 5.76
CA MET A 1 10.23 15.56 4.41
C MET A 1 9.13 15.72 3.38
N LYS A 2 9.34 16.50 2.30
CA LYS A 2 8.32 16.70 1.26
C LYS A 2 8.07 15.42 0.48
N LEU A 3 6.79 15.14 0.19
CA LEU A 3 6.38 13.98 -0.61
C LEU A 3 7.04 13.99 -2.00
N SER A 4 7.10 15.16 -2.64
CA SER A 4 7.80 15.33 -3.93
C SER A 4 9.29 15.00 -3.87
N ALA A 5 10.00 15.42 -2.82
CA ALA A 5 11.41 15.10 -2.64
C ALA A 5 11.63 13.59 -2.44
N LEU A 6 10.75 12.95 -1.67
CA LEU A 6 10.79 11.51 -1.43
C LEU A 6 10.53 10.70 -2.71
N LEU A 7 9.51 11.08 -3.49
CA LEU A 7 9.20 10.42 -4.75
C LEU A 7 10.30 10.63 -5.80
N TRP A 8 10.92 11.81 -5.83
CA TRP A 8 12.08 12.06 -6.68
C TRP A 8 13.24 11.14 -6.30
N MET A 9 13.56 11.00 -5.00
CA MET A 9 14.60 10.06 -4.56
C MET A 9 14.27 8.63 -4.98
N ALA A 10 13.01 8.18 -4.83
CA ALA A 10 12.60 6.84 -5.27
C ALA A 10 12.84 6.60 -6.78
N SER A 11 12.79 7.64 -7.62
CA SER A 11 13.00 7.52 -9.07
C SER A 11 14.46 7.27 -9.48
N VAL A 12 15.42 7.59 -8.60
CA VAL A 12 16.87 7.44 -8.86
C VAL A 12 17.52 6.35 -8.01
N LEU A 13 16.79 5.77 -7.07
CA LEU A 13 17.27 4.68 -6.21
C LEU A 13 17.29 3.33 -6.94
N PRO A 14 18.11 2.38 -6.49
CA PRO A 14 17.99 0.97 -6.90
C PRO A 14 16.58 0.43 -6.68
N SER A 15 16.14 -0.50 -7.52
CA SER A 15 14.74 -0.99 -7.55
C SER A 15 14.20 -1.43 -6.19
N HIS A 16 15.00 -2.16 -5.41
CA HIS A 16 14.58 -2.64 -4.08
C HIS A 16 14.32 -1.49 -3.09
N LEU A 17 15.16 -0.46 -3.08
CA LEU A 17 14.97 0.72 -2.23
C LEU A 17 13.84 1.61 -2.74
N ALA A 18 13.70 1.73 -4.05
CA ALA A 18 12.59 2.45 -4.68
C ALA A 18 11.25 1.80 -4.31
N ASP A 19 11.11 0.48 -4.47
CA ASP A 19 9.89 -0.25 -4.16
C ASP A 19 9.53 -0.15 -2.67
N GLN A 20 10.51 -0.26 -1.76
CA GLN A 20 10.27 -0.06 -0.33
C GLN A 20 9.83 1.37 -0.02
N THR A 21 10.46 2.37 -0.65
CA THR A 21 10.10 3.79 -0.48
C THR A 21 8.67 4.08 -0.93
N CYS A 22 8.30 3.60 -2.12
CA CYS A 22 6.96 3.75 -2.68
C CYS A 22 5.92 3.06 -1.80
N LEU A 23 6.18 1.81 -1.41
CA LEU A 23 5.26 1.03 -0.57
C LEU A 23 5.10 1.65 0.83
N ALA A 24 6.19 2.11 1.45
CA ALA A 24 6.16 2.79 2.74
C ALA A 24 5.34 4.08 2.69
N THR A 25 5.49 4.83 1.60
CA THR A 25 4.71 6.06 1.36
C THR A 25 3.23 5.76 1.25
N THR A 26 2.88 4.72 0.50
CA THR A 26 1.50 4.25 0.41
C THR A 26 0.96 3.84 1.77
N VAL A 27 1.67 3.00 2.53
CA VAL A 27 1.24 2.58 3.87
C VAL A 27 1.07 3.78 4.81
N TYR A 28 1.97 4.75 4.76
CA TYR A 28 1.89 5.96 5.58
C TYR A 28 0.68 6.84 5.23
N LEU A 29 0.44 7.07 3.94
CA LEU A 29 -0.66 7.93 3.49
C LEU A 29 -2.02 7.27 3.66
N GLU A 30 -2.11 5.96 3.44
CA GLU A 30 -3.37 5.21 3.50
C GLU A 30 -3.73 4.75 4.90
N ALA A 31 -2.74 4.39 5.73
CA ALA A 31 -3.00 3.55 6.90
C ALA A 31 -2.15 3.88 8.14
N ARG A 32 -1.46 5.03 8.21
CA ARG A 32 -0.59 5.32 9.38
C ARG A 32 -1.32 5.23 10.73
N SER A 33 -2.60 5.60 10.76
CA SER A 33 -3.46 5.56 11.96
C SER A 33 -4.11 4.20 12.20
N GLU A 34 -3.96 3.25 11.27
CA GLU A 34 -4.55 1.92 11.39
C GLU A 34 -3.75 1.02 12.35
N PRO A 35 -4.40 -0.03 12.91
CA PRO A 35 -3.68 -1.11 13.58
C PRO A 35 -2.60 -1.70 12.67
N THR A 36 -1.53 -2.25 13.27
CA THR A 36 -0.39 -2.79 12.51
C THR A 36 -0.81 -3.82 11.44
N ILE A 37 -1.80 -4.66 11.75
CA ILE A 37 -2.34 -5.63 10.78
C ILE A 37 -3.06 -4.95 9.60
N GLY A 38 -3.68 -3.78 9.79
CA GLY A 38 -4.30 -3.00 8.73
C GLY A 38 -3.27 -2.35 7.80
N GLN A 39 -2.15 -1.90 8.36
CA GLN A 39 -1.01 -1.39 7.59
C GLN A 39 -0.39 -2.49 6.70
N TYR A 40 -0.20 -3.70 7.25
CA TYR A 40 0.20 -4.86 6.45
C TYR A 40 -0.83 -5.21 5.38
N ALA A 41 -2.13 -5.14 5.68
CA ALA A 41 -3.18 -5.44 4.72
C ALA A 41 -3.22 -4.46 3.54
N VAL A 42 -2.94 -3.16 3.74
CA VAL A 42 -2.79 -2.20 2.64
C VAL A 42 -1.56 -2.53 1.78
N ALA A 43 -0.43 -2.85 2.40
CA ALA A 43 0.76 -3.28 1.67
C ALA A 43 0.49 -4.56 0.84
N GLU A 44 -0.26 -5.50 1.41
CA GLU A 44 -0.69 -6.74 0.78
C GLU A 44 -1.53 -6.48 -0.49
N VAL A 45 -2.46 -5.51 -0.44
CA VAL A 45 -3.26 -5.12 -1.62
C VAL A 45 -2.37 -4.57 -2.73
N ALA A 46 -1.42 -3.68 -2.41
CA ALA A 46 -0.50 -3.12 -3.40
C ALA A 46 0.38 -4.20 -4.05
N LEU A 47 0.94 -5.12 -3.26
CA LEU A 47 1.77 -6.21 -3.75
C LEU A 47 0.96 -7.24 -4.56
N ARG A 48 -0.29 -7.52 -4.16
CA ARG A 48 -1.20 -8.37 -4.93
C ARG A 48 -1.57 -7.74 -6.27
N ARG A 49 -1.82 -6.43 -6.32
CA ARG A 49 -2.07 -5.70 -7.56
C ARG A 49 -0.87 -5.80 -8.51
N ARG A 50 0.36 -5.71 -8.00
CA ARG A 50 1.58 -5.97 -8.79
C ARG A 50 1.60 -7.38 -9.37
N ASP A 51 1.36 -8.40 -8.55
CA ASP A 51 1.33 -9.79 -9.02
C ASP A 51 0.24 -10.05 -10.08
N ARG A 52 -0.81 -9.22 -10.11
CA ARG A 52 -1.91 -9.24 -11.10
C ARG A 52 -1.68 -8.29 -12.29
N GLY A 53 -0.58 -7.52 -12.32
CA GLY A 53 -0.30 -6.52 -13.36
C GLY A 53 -1.20 -5.28 -13.32
N MET A 54 -1.95 -5.07 -12.23
CA MET A 54 -2.86 -3.92 -12.07
C MET A 54 -2.07 -2.64 -11.78
N GLY A 55 -1.78 -1.87 -12.83
CA GLY A 55 -1.00 -0.62 -12.74
C GLY A 55 0.50 -0.79 -12.96
N GLY A 56 0.97 -2.00 -13.34
CA GLY A 56 2.37 -2.26 -13.72
C GLY A 56 2.98 -3.49 -13.04
N ASP A 57 4.23 -3.78 -13.38
CA ASP A 57 5.02 -4.92 -12.90
C ASP A 57 5.97 -4.58 -11.73
N LYS A 58 6.05 -3.29 -11.36
CA LYS A 58 6.82 -2.76 -10.22
C LYS A 58 5.92 -2.17 -9.15
N VAL A 59 6.35 -2.19 -7.89
CA VAL A 59 5.53 -1.67 -6.78
C VAL A 59 5.27 -0.19 -6.94
N CYS A 60 6.30 0.60 -7.28
CA CYS A 60 6.15 2.03 -7.55
C CYS A 60 5.13 2.34 -8.67
N ALA A 61 5.06 1.52 -9.71
CA ALA A 61 4.12 1.71 -10.82
C ALA A 61 2.68 1.49 -10.35
N VAL A 62 2.44 0.41 -9.60
CA VAL A 62 1.14 0.09 -9.02
C VAL A 62 0.65 1.20 -8.10
N VAL A 63 1.49 1.64 -7.15
CA VAL A 63 1.04 2.64 -6.18
C VAL A 63 0.89 4.02 -6.79
N SER A 64 1.68 4.34 -7.81
CA SER A 64 1.59 5.61 -8.55
C SER A 64 0.55 5.59 -9.68
N ALA A 65 -0.24 4.52 -9.80
CA ALA A 65 -1.32 4.46 -10.77
C ALA A 65 -2.39 5.52 -10.44
N PRO A 66 -2.94 6.23 -11.44
CA PRO A 66 -3.82 7.37 -11.20
C PRO A 66 -5.02 7.03 -10.31
N ARG A 67 -5.16 7.77 -9.20
CA ARG A 67 -6.29 7.66 -8.24
C ARG A 67 -6.47 6.26 -7.64
N GLN A 68 -5.45 5.41 -7.68
CA GLN A 68 -5.49 4.08 -7.07
C GLN A 68 -5.08 4.12 -5.60
N PHE A 69 -4.17 5.02 -5.26
CA PHE A 69 -3.68 5.27 -3.91
C PHE A 69 -3.47 6.76 -3.67
N ALA A 70 -3.50 7.15 -2.41
CA ALA A 70 -3.35 8.49 -1.88
C ALA A 70 -2.04 9.16 -2.32
N ILE A 71 -1.01 8.40 -2.66
CA ILE A 71 0.27 8.92 -3.17
C ILE A 71 0.12 9.78 -4.42
N THR A 72 -0.93 9.56 -5.24
CA THR A 72 -1.21 10.33 -6.47
C THR A 72 -2.20 11.46 -6.28
N THR A 73 -2.97 11.45 -5.19
CA THR A 73 -4.00 12.46 -4.87
C THR A 73 -3.57 13.42 -3.77
N THR A 74 -2.55 13.06 -2.98
CA THR A 74 -1.94 13.91 -1.96
C THR A 74 -1.13 15.03 -2.62
N PRO A 75 -1.25 16.29 -2.17
CA PRO A 75 -0.46 17.40 -2.69
C PRO A 75 1.05 17.12 -2.66
N LYS A 76 1.77 17.56 -3.70
CA LYS A 76 3.22 17.31 -3.85
C LYS A 76 4.07 18.00 -2.77
N ASP A 77 3.55 19.08 -2.19
CA ASP A 77 4.13 19.85 -1.10
C ASP A 77 3.75 19.31 0.28
N PHE A 78 2.91 18.27 0.36
CA PHE A 78 2.62 17.56 1.61
C PHE A 78 3.92 17.13 2.30
N GLU A 79 3.99 17.39 3.60
CA GLU A 79 5.15 17.06 4.41
C GLU A 79 4.87 15.86 5.31
N ILE A 80 5.71 14.85 5.21
CA ILE A 80 5.80 13.76 6.19
C ILE A 80 6.49 14.33 7.42
N THR A 81 5.70 14.58 8.47
CA THR A 81 6.14 15.16 9.75
C THR A 81 6.11 14.17 10.90
N ASP A 82 5.20 13.18 10.87
CA ASP A 82 5.17 12.10 11.86
C ASP A 82 6.22 11.04 11.52
N LEU A 83 7.41 11.23 12.06
CA LEU A 83 8.55 10.35 11.84
C LEU A 83 8.35 8.97 12.48
N VAL A 84 7.59 8.87 13.56
CA VAL A 84 7.32 7.59 14.23
C VAL A 84 6.46 6.70 13.33
N SER A 85 5.37 7.26 12.80
CA SER A 85 4.53 6.57 11.83
C SER A 85 5.27 6.29 10.52
N TRP A 86 6.15 7.19 10.08
CA TRP A 86 6.99 6.97 8.91
C TRP A 86 7.92 5.76 9.08
N THR A 87 8.67 5.70 10.19
CA THR A 87 9.57 4.58 10.48
C THR A 87 8.80 3.26 10.58
N LYS A 88 7.61 3.28 11.17
CA LYS A 88 6.73 2.10 11.21
C LYS A 88 6.29 1.67 9.80
N ALA A 89 5.82 2.60 8.97
CA ALA A 89 5.41 2.31 7.60
C ALA A 89 6.58 1.78 6.75
N TRP A 90 7.78 2.31 6.92
CA TRP A 90 9.00 1.84 6.27
C TRP A 90 9.35 0.39 6.66
N LYS A 91 9.24 0.07 7.95
CA LYS A 91 9.44 -1.30 8.45
C LYS A 91 8.40 -2.25 7.86
N ILE A 92 7.12 -1.89 7.90
CA ILE A 92 6.03 -2.69 7.35
C ILE A 92 6.20 -2.94 5.85
N ALA A 93 6.63 -1.93 5.10
CA ALA A 93 6.93 -2.08 3.68
C ALA A 93 8.06 -3.10 3.44
N GLY A 94 9.17 -3.00 4.18
CA GLY A 94 10.28 -3.95 4.08
C GLY A 94 9.86 -5.38 4.45
N ASP A 95 9.17 -5.53 5.58
CA ASP A 95 8.66 -6.82 6.05
C ASP A 95 7.67 -7.43 5.02
N SER A 96 6.82 -6.60 4.40
CA SER A 96 5.87 -7.03 3.36
C SER A 96 6.57 -7.47 2.07
N LEU A 97 7.61 -6.74 1.63
CA LEU A 97 8.40 -7.10 0.46
C LEU A 97 9.16 -8.41 0.67
N ASN A 98 9.75 -8.60 1.86
CA ASN A 98 10.40 -9.85 2.24
C ASN A 98 9.41 -11.01 2.28
N ASN A 99 8.22 -10.80 2.84
CA ASN A 99 7.17 -11.81 2.81
C ASN A 99 6.74 -12.14 1.37
N TRP A 100 6.66 -11.15 0.48
CA TRP A 100 6.25 -11.36 -0.92
C TRP A 100 7.31 -12.01 -1.81
N SER A 101 8.57 -12.07 -1.37
CA SER A 101 9.63 -12.81 -2.06
C SER A 101 9.53 -14.33 -1.81
N LEU A 102 8.78 -14.75 -0.78
CA LEU A 102 8.53 -16.16 -0.50
C LEU A 102 7.60 -16.80 -1.54
N PRO A 103 7.67 -18.14 -1.72
CA PRO A 103 6.66 -18.91 -2.45
C PRO A 103 5.25 -18.59 -1.95
N LYS A 104 4.26 -18.55 -2.85
CA LYS A 104 2.87 -18.15 -2.51
C LYS A 104 2.29 -18.94 -1.33
N SER A 105 2.64 -20.22 -1.20
CA SER A 105 2.20 -21.11 -0.11
C SER A 105 2.77 -20.77 1.27
N GLU A 106 3.86 -20.02 1.32
CA GLU A 106 4.59 -19.68 2.55
C GLU A 106 4.34 -18.23 3.00
N ARG A 107 3.70 -17.42 2.17
CA ARG A 107 3.40 -16.02 2.49
C ARG A 107 2.42 -15.93 3.65
N LEU A 108 2.75 -15.11 4.64
CA LEU A 108 1.78 -14.65 5.62
C LEU A 108 0.82 -13.67 4.95
N VAL A 109 -0.48 -13.97 4.99
CA VAL A 109 -1.54 -13.14 4.39
C VAL A 109 -2.60 -12.79 5.43
N TYR A 110 -2.97 -11.52 5.50
CA TYR A 110 -3.94 -10.97 6.43
C TYR A 110 -5.30 -10.72 5.75
N VAL A 111 -5.29 -10.43 4.46
CA VAL A 111 -6.49 -10.15 3.65
C VAL A 111 -6.48 -10.98 2.36
N PRO A 112 -6.64 -12.32 2.45
CA PRO A 112 -6.47 -13.21 1.32
C PRO A 112 -7.42 -12.84 0.18
N GLN A 113 -6.85 -12.77 -1.03
CA GLN A 113 -7.51 -12.39 -2.29
C GLN A 113 -7.96 -10.92 -2.39
N ALA A 114 -7.86 -10.12 -1.32
CA ALA A 114 -8.32 -8.74 -1.37
C ALA A 114 -7.44 -7.89 -2.29
N ASP A 115 -8.03 -7.28 -3.30
CA ASP A 115 -7.34 -6.39 -4.25
C ASP A 115 -7.87 -4.96 -4.20
N HIS A 116 -8.85 -4.69 -3.33
CA HIS A 116 -9.40 -3.38 -3.07
C HIS A 116 -9.59 -3.17 -1.57
N PHE A 117 -9.51 -1.92 -1.14
CA PHE A 117 -9.95 -1.49 0.18
C PHE A 117 -10.57 -0.11 0.09
N ALA A 118 -11.42 0.20 1.04
CA ALA A 118 -12.01 1.53 1.21
C ALA A 118 -12.28 1.77 2.69
N THR A 119 -12.34 3.05 3.06
CA THR A 119 -12.84 3.41 4.39
C THR A 119 -14.28 2.93 4.53
N VAL A 120 -14.66 2.45 5.70
CA VAL A 120 -16.04 1.99 5.97
C VAL A 120 -17.09 3.11 5.86
N ALA A 121 -16.63 4.36 5.78
CA ALA A 121 -17.46 5.55 5.59
C ALA A 121 -17.89 5.78 4.13
N VAL A 122 -17.32 5.05 3.15
CA VAL A 122 -17.66 5.22 1.73
C VAL A 122 -18.09 3.90 1.08
N ALA A 123 -18.93 3.99 0.05
CA ALA A 123 -19.41 2.83 -0.72
C ALA A 123 -19.12 3.00 -2.22
N PRO A 124 -17.91 2.66 -2.68
CA PRO A 124 -17.58 2.62 -4.11
C PRO A 124 -18.46 1.62 -4.86
N SER A 125 -18.66 1.79 -6.18
CA SER A 125 -19.52 0.89 -6.97
C SER A 125 -19.12 -0.59 -6.91
N TRP A 126 -17.82 -0.88 -6.77
CA TRP A 126 -17.29 -2.23 -6.63
C TRP A 126 -17.44 -2.82 -5.21
N SER A 127 -17.89 -2.07 -4.21
CA SER A 127 -18.02 -2.57 -2.83
C SER A 127 -19.19 -3.53 -2.62
N ALA A 128 -20.05 -3.72 -3.64
CA ALA A 128 -21.01 -4.83 -3.69
C ALA A 128 -20.33 -6.21 -3.80
N SER A 129 -19.04 -6.24 -4.17
CA SER A 129 -18.22 -7.46 -4.19
C SER A 129 -17.98 -8.04 -2.79
N ARG A 130 -17.42 -9.24 -2.73
CA ARG A 130 -17.20 -9.99 -1.49
C ARG A 130 -16.23 -9.25 -0.55
N ILE A 131 -16.74 -8.85 0.62
CA ILE A 131 -15.91 -8.40 1.74
C ILE A 131 -15.08 -9.58 2.24
N VAL A 132 -13.77 -9.40 2.28
CA VAL A 132 -12.81 -10.38 2.81
C VAL A 132 -12.67 -10.20 4.32
N ARG A 133 -12.46 -8.96 4.77
CA ARG A 133 -12.23 -8.62 6.18
C ARG A 133 -12.40 -7.13 6.41
N LYS A 134 -12.78 -6.74 7.64
CA LYS A 134 -12.67 -5.36 8.14
C LYS A 134 -11.54 -5.28 9.15
N ILE A 135 -10.69 -4.27 9.04
CA ILE A 135 -9.56 -4.02 9.93
C ILE A 135 -9.48 -2.52 10.15
N GLY A 136 -9.60 -2.08 11.41
CA GLY A 136 -9.70 -0.67 11.74
C GLY A 136 -10.80 0.01 10.92
N ASP A 137 -10.46 1.11 10.27
CA ASP A 137 -11.41 1.91 9.47
C ASP A 137 -11.55 1.41 8.03
N HIS A 138 -10.86 0.33 7.65
CA HIS A 138 -10.90 -0.23 6.31
C HIS A 138 -11.73 -1.52 6.19
N ALA A 139 -12.51 -1.60 5.11
CA ALA A 139 -13.02 -2.85 4.58
C ALA A 139 -12.18 -3.27 3.37
N PHE A 140 -11.81 -4.55 3.31
CA PHE A 140 -11.02 -5.15 2.24
C PHE A 140 -11.91 -6.09 1.42
N TYR A 141 -11.76 -6.02 0.09
CA TYR A 141 -12.67 -6.66 -0.86
C TYR A 141 -11.90 -7.46 -1.89
N ALA A 142 -12.45 -8.62 -2.27
CA ALA A 142 -12.01 -9.39 -3.42
C ALA A 142 -12.97 -9.09 -4.57
N VAL A 143 -12.54 -8.20 -5.48
CA VAL A 143 -13.35 -7.80 -6.65
C VAL A 143 -13.05 -8.71 -7.84
N ASN A 144 -11.79 -9.15 -7.98
CA ASN A 144 -11.33 -10.05 -9.04
C ASN A 144 -10.76 -11.37 -8.50
#